data_AF-A0AAD3GAG8-F1
#
_entry.id   AF-A0AAD3GAG8-F1
#
_cell.length_a   1.000
_cell.length_b   1.000
_cell.length_c   1.000
_cell.angle_alpha   90.00
_cell.angle_beta   90.00
_cell.angle_gamma   90.00
#
_symmetry.space_group_name_H-M   'P 1'
#
loop_
_entity.id
_entity.type
_entity.pdbx_description
1 polymer ?
#
loop_
_entity_poly.entity_id
_entity_poly.type
_entity_poly.pdbx_seq_one_letter_code
_entity_poly.pdbx_strand_id
1 'polypeptide(L)'
;MIKKLDVYQKYGVLEYYLYDTVRNHLRGWQARKSNLEIIEVMDNWVSPLLSAEDCQICQPDGEGFLTFVELGKKLKQVQKRAETDEQRGQILEAKLRALGVELD
;
A
#
# COMPACT_ATOMS: atom_id res chain seq x y z
N MET A 1 28.05 -13.82 6.07
CA MET A 1 27.12 -12.82 6.64
C MET A 1 27.72 -12.04 7.80
N ILE A 2 28.42 -12.68 8.75
CA ILE A 2 29.05 -12.04 9.93
C ILE A 2 29.84 -10.76 9.56
N LYS A 3 30.66 -10.81 8.50
CA LYS A 3 31.46 -9.65 8.04
C LYS A 3 30.66 -8.38 7.71
N LYS A 4 29.42 -8.49 7.21
CA LYS A 4 28.61 -7.28 6.89
C LYS A 4 27.98 -6.69 8.15
N LEU A 5 27.56 -7.55 9.08
CA LEU A 5 26.96 -7.11 10.33
C LEU A 5 27.97 -6.35 11.20
N ASP A 6 29.20 -6.85 11.29
CA ASP A 6 30.30 -6.16 11.99
C ASP A 6 30.58 -4.77 11.37
N VAL A 7 30.54 -4.70 10.03
CA VAL A 7 30.69 -3.43 9.30
C VAL A 7 29.56 -2.48 9.65
N TYR A 8 28.30 -2.91 9.57
CA TYR A 8 27.16 -2.06 9.88
C TYR A 8 27.13 -1.59 11.33
N GLN A 9 27.52 -2.46 12.27
CA GLN A 9 27.69 -2.10 13.67
C GLN A 9 28.78 -1.02 13.83
N LYS A 10 29.94 -1.17 13.17
CA LYS A 10 31.02 -0.18 13.21
C LYS A 10 30.59 1.18 12.66
N TYR A 11 29.73 1.20 11.64
CA TYR A 11 29.22 2.43 11.03
C TYR A 11 27.97 3.00 11.73
N GLY A 12 27.55 2.41 12.86
CA GLY A 12 26.45 2.96 13.66
C GLY A 12 25.06 2.76 13.04
N VAL A 13 24.87 1.70 12.25
CA VAL A 13 23.54 1.34 11.73
C VAL A 13 22.61 1.05 12.91
N LEU A 14 21.43 1.67 12.92
CA LEU A 14 20.47 1.54 13.99
C LEU A 14 19.58 0.30 13.85
N GLU A 15 19.22 -0.07 12.62
CA GLU A 15 18.47 -1.29 12.31
C GLU A 15 18.97 -1.93 11.02
N TYR A 16 19.06 -3.25 11.01
CA TYR A 16 19.47 -4.04 9.85
C TYR A 16 18.50 -5.19 9.64
N TYR A 17 17.95 -5.33 8.43
CA TYR A 17 17.03 -6.40 8.08
C TYR A 17 17.59 -7.25 6.94
N LEU A 18 17.45 -8.57 7.08
CA LEU A 18 17.80 -9.55 6.07
C LEU A 18 16.58 -10.40 5.75
N TYR A 19 16.08 -10.24 4.53
CA TYR A 19 14.97 -11.05 4.02
C TYR A 19 15.49 -12.17 3.13
N ASP A 20 15.24 -13.42 3.53
CA ASP A 20 15.45 -14.60 2.71
C ASP A 20 14.17 -14.88 1.89
N THR A 21 14.21 -14.50 0.62
CA THR A 21 13.07 -14.64 -0.31
C THR A 21 12.74 -16.10 -0.62
N VAL A 22 13.72 -17.01 -0.54
CA VAL A 22 13.52 -18.43 -0.86
C VAL A 22 12.77 -19.12 0.27
N ARG A 23 13.10 -18.79 1.51
CA ARG A 23 12.47 -19.37 2.71
C ARG A 23 11.35 -18.51 3.29
N ASN A 24 11.08 -17.36 2.68
CA ASN A 24 10.17 -16.34 3.18
C ASN A 24 10.40 -15.99 4.67
N HIS A 25 11.68 -15.84 5.06
CA HIS A 25 12.07 -15.61 6.44
C HIS A 25 12.77 -14.26 6.57
N LEU A 26 12.21 -13.39 7.41
CA LEU A 26 12.79 -12.11 7.76
C LEU A 26 13.56 -12.22 9.08
N ARG A 27 14.81 -11.77 9.09
CA ARG A 27 15.61 -11.59 10.31
C ARG A 27 15.98 -10.13 10.46
N GLY A 28 15.95 -9.64 11.69
CA GLY A 28 16.26 -8.25 12.00
C GLY A 28 17.27 -8.13 13.13
N TRP A 29 17.99 -7.03 13.13
CA TRP A 29 18.85 -6.60 14.22
C TRP A 29 18.57 -5.14 14.55
N GLN A 30 18.62 -4.79 15.83
CA GLN A 30 18.46 -3.43 16.32
C GLN A 30 19.66 -3.05 17.17
N ALA A 31 20.11 -1.80 17.05
CA ALA A 31 21.19 -1.26 17.84
C ALA A 31 20.76 -1.14 19.30
N ARG A 32 21.45 -1.84 20.20
CA ARG A 32 21.33 -1.70 21.65
C ARG A 32 22.70 -1.37 22.22
N LYS A 33 22.79 -0.23 22.90
CA LYS A 33 24.02 0.37 23.45
C LYS A 33 25.09 0.64 22.37
N SER A 34 25.76 -0.39 21.89
CA SER A 34 26.84 -0.31 20.90
C SER A 34 26.87 -1.48 19.91
N ASN A 35 25.93 -2.42 20.01
CA ASN A 35 25.91 -3.63 19.21
C ASN A 35 24.58 -3.80 18.48
N LEU A 36 24.63 -4.43 17.29
CA LEU A 36 23.43 -4.88 16.59
C LEU A 36 22.99 -6.21 17.19
N GLU A 37 21.93 -6.18 18.00
CA GLU A 37 21.36 -7.36 18.65
C GLU A 37 20.20 -7.92 17.83
N ILE A 38 20.04 -9.25 17.81
CA ILE A 38 18.94 -9.92 17.07
C ILE A 38 17.60 -9.48 17.65
N ILE A 39 16.64 -9.22 16.76
CA ILE A 39 15.23 -9.08 17.12
C ILE A 39 14.64 -10.48 17.20
N GLU A 40 14.34 -10.94 18.42
CA GLU A 40 13.91 -12.32 18.68
C GLU A 40 12.54 -12.64 18.07
N VAL A 41 11.62 -11.67 18.09
CA VAL A 41 10.26 -11.81 17.57
C VAL A 41 10.08 -10.87 16.39
N MET A 42 10.12 -11.43 15.19
CA MET A 42 9.90 -10.69 13.94
C MET A 42 8.44 -10.67 13.51
N ASP A 43 7.62 -11.57 14.02
CA ASP A 43 6.19 -11.61 13.67
C ASP A 43 5.49 -10.36 14.19
N ASN A 44 4.80 -9.65 13.30
CA ASN A 44 4.19 -8.34 13.56
C ASN A 44 5.16 -7.27 14.13
N TRP A 45 6.47 -7.42 13.92
CA TRP A 45 7.44 -6.42 14.37
C TRP A 45 7.28 -5.09 13.62
N VAL A 46 7.17 -4.00 14.37
CA VAL A 46 7.13 -2.63 13.85
C VAL A 46 8.40 -1.92 14.27
N SER A 47 9.14 -1.40 13.29
CA SER A 47 10.34 -0.60 13.55
C SER A 47 9.98 0.69 14.29
N PRO A 48 10.59 0.96 15.46
CA PRO A 48 10.44 2.26 16.14
C PRO A 48 11.04 3.44 15.37
N LEU A 49 12.00 3.18 14.46
CA LEU A 49 12.72 4.22 13.72
C LEU A 49 12.14 4.47 12.32
N LEU A 50 11.43 3.49 11.78
CA LEU A 50 10.70 3.60 10.51
C LEU A 50 9.21 3.76 10.76
N SER A 51 8.81 4.42 11.86
CA SER A 51 7.39 4.69 12.10
C SER A 51 6.84 5.49 10.91
N ALA A 52 5.90 4.88 10.21
CA ALA A 52 5.33 5.41 8.99
C ALA A 52 4.25 6.47 9.24
N GLU A 53 4.17 7.04 10.46
CA GLU A 53 3.11 7.98 10.83
C GLU A 53 3.02 9.16 9.85
N ASP A 54 4.15 9.57 9.26
CA ASP A 54 4.22 10.65 8.27
C ASP A 54 4.69 10.22 6.86
N CYS A 55 4.95 8.92 6.65
CA CYS A 55 5.40 8.42 5.33
C CYS A 55 4.19 8.04 4.47
N GLN A 56 3.51 9.05 3.94
CA GLN A 56 2.51 8.83 2.90
C GLN A 56 3.21 8.63 1.55
N ILE A 57 3.10 7.43 1.00
CA ILE A 57 3.51 7.19 -0.40
C ILE A 57 2.48 7.90 -1.27
N CYS A 58 2.93 8.84 -2.09
CA CYS A 58 2.08 9.57 -3.03
C CYS A 58 2.44 9.24 -4.47
N GLN A 59 1.43 9.30 -5.34
CA GLN A 59 1.60 9.32 -6.78
C GLN A 59 2.24 10.64 -7.24
N PRO A 60 2.76 10.73 -8.47
CA PRO A 60 3.37 11.96 -8.99
C PRO A 60 2.43 13.18 -9.01
N ASP A 61 1.11 12.96 -9.03
CA ASP A 61 0.08 13.98 -8.96
C ASP A 61 -0.23 14.46 -7.52
N GLY A 62 0.43 13.87 -6.53
CA GLY A 62 0.24 14.19 -5.11
C GLY A 62 -0.89 13.42 -4.44
N GLU A 63 -1.64 12.58 -5.16
CA GLU A 63 -2.65 11.71 -4.53
C GLU A 63 -1.97 10.60 -3.73
N GLY A 64 -2.52 10.28 -2.55
CA GLY A 64 -2.05 9.16 -1.74
C GLY A 64 -2.16 7.82 -2.49
N PHE A 65 -1.12 6.99 -2.37
CA PHE A 65 -1.10 5.66 -2.96
C PHE A 65 -2.15 4.77 -2.28
N LEU A 66 -3.09 4.27 -3.06
CA LEU A 66 -4.15 3.40 -2.55
C LEU A 66 -3.60 1.99 -2.35
N THR A 67 -3.91 1.39 -1.20
CA THR A 67 -3.70 -0.05 -1.00
C THR A 67 -4.54 -0.86 -1.98
N PHE A 68 -4.17 -2.13 -2.20
CA PHE A 68 -4.94 -3.03 -3.08
C PHE A 68 -6.42 -3.16 -2.68
N VAL A 69 -6.69 -3.15 -1.38
CA VAL A 69 -8.06 -3.22 -0.84
C VAL A 69 -8.84 -1.94 -1.14
N GLU A 70 -8.23 -0.77 -0.95
CA GLU A 70 -8.84 0.52 -1.26
C GLU A 70 -9.09 0.70 -2.75
N LEU A 71 -8.15 0.27 -3.59
CA LEU A 71 -8.31 0.24 -5.04
C LEU A 71 -9.50 -0.63 -5.44
N GLY A 72 -9.64 -1.82 -4.84
CA GLY A 72 -10.79 -2.69 -5.07
C GLY A 72 -12.13 -2.05 -4.66
N LYS A 73 -12.15 -1.30 -3.55
CA LYS A 73 -13.35 -0.54 -3.13
C LYS A 73 -13.68 0.59 -4.12
N LYS A 74 -12.68 1.35 -4.56
CA LYS A 74 -12.85 2.43 -5.54
C LYS A 74 -13.38 1.90 -6.86
N LEU A 75 -12.83 0.78 -7.36
CA LEU A 75 -13.31 0.11 -8.57
C LEU A 75 -14.78 -0.31 -8.48
N LYS A 76 -15.18 -0.97 -7.38
CA LYS A 76 -16.60 -1.36 -7.17
C LYS A 76 -17.52 -0.16 -7.11
N GLN A 77 -17.08 0.94 -6.50
CA GLN A 77 -17.86 2.17 -6.43
C GLN A 77 -18.06 2.81 -7.81
N VAL A 78 -16.99 2.86 -8.62
CA VAL A 78 -17.04 3.39 -9.99
C VAL A 78 -17.96 2.53 -10.85
N GLN A 79 -17.84 1.20 -10.79
CA GLN A 79 -18.72 0.27 -11.52
C GLN A 79 -20.19 0.49 -11.17
N LYS A 80 -20.53 0.56 -9.88
CA LYS A 80 -21.91 0.78 -9.45
C LYS A 80 -22.49 2.12 -9.94
N ARG A 81 -21.65 3.17 -9.99
CA ARG A 81 -22.06 4.47 -10.53
C ARG A 81 -22.33 4.39 -12.04
N ALA A 82 -21.41 3.78 -12.79
CA ALA A 82 -21.57 3.59 -14.23
C ALA A 82 -22.85 2.82 -14.56
N GLU A 83 -23.11 1.71 -13.86
CA GLU A 83 -24.35 0.94 -14.03
C GLU A 83 -25.61 1.77 -13.74
N THR A 84 -25.58 2.59 -12.69
CA THR A 84 -26.71 3.44 -12.32
C THR A 84 -26.96 4.53 -13.38
N ASP A 85 -25.88 5.11 -13.90
CA ASP A 85 -25.97 6.17 -14.90
C ASP A 85 -26.41 5.62 -16.26
N GLU A 86 -25.95 4.42 -16.65
CA GLU A 86 -26.46 3.71 -17.83
C GLU A 86 -27.96 3.41 -17.71
N GLN A 87 -28.41 2.90 -16.56
CA GLN A 87 -29.84 2.65 -16.33
C GLN A 87 -30.67 3.93 -16.42
N ARG A 88 -30.17 5.03 -15.87
CA ARG A 88 -30.84 6.34 -15.96
C ARG A 88 -30.88 6.85 -17.40
N GLY A 89 -29.78 6.70 -18.15
CA GLY A 89 -29.70 7.02 -19.57
C GLY A 89 -30.75 6.25 -20.38
N GLN A 90 -30.80 4.92 -20.20
CA GLN A 90 -31.78 4.06 -20.87
C GLN A 90 -33.23 4.45 -20.52
N ILE A 91 -33.52 4.75 -19.25
CA ILE A 91 -34.86 5.19 -18.83
C ILE A 91 -35.21 6.55 -19.46
N LEU A 92 -34.25 7.48 -19.50
CA LEU A 92 -34.46 8.81 -20.07
C LEU A 92 -34.67 8.73 -21.59
N GLU A 93 -33.85 7.97 -22.29
CA GLU A 93 -34.01 7.69 -23.73
C GLU A 93 -35.38 7.05 -24.02
N ALA A 94 -35.79 6.06 -23.24
CA ALA A 94 -37.10 5.43 -23.38
C ALA A 94 -38.25 6.43 -23.16
N LYS A 95 -38.13 7.33 -22.17
CA LYS A 95 -39.12 8.38 -21.92
C LYS A 95 -39.16 9.42 -23.04
N LEU A 96 -38.01 9.85 -23.55
CA LEU A 96 -37.92 10.81 -24.65
C LEU A 96 -38.51 10.24 -25.95
N ARG A 97 -38.22 8.96 -26.24
CA ARG A 97 -38.83 8.23 -27.36
C ARG A 97 -40.35 8.11 -27.21
N ALA A 98 -40.84 7.82 -25.99
CA ALA A 98 -42.28 7.77 -25.72
C ALA A 98 -42.98 9.14 -25.85
N LEU A 99 -42.25 10.23 -25.61
CA LEU A 99 -42.71 11.61 -25.81
C LEU A 99 -42.60 12.08 -27.27
N GLY A 100 -42.11 11.23 -28.19
CA GLY A 100 -41.98 11.55 -29.62
C GLY A 100 -40.84 12.50 -29.94
N VAL A 101 -39.87 12.66 -29.04
CA VAL A 101 -38.66 13.45 -29.27
C VAL A 101 -37.58 12.51 -29.81
N GLU A 102 -37.26 12.61 -31.11
CA GLU A 102 -36.06 11.96 -31.66
C GLU A 102 -34.82 12.73 -31.20
N LEU A 103 -33.91 12.02 -30.54
CA LEU A 103 -32.54 12.47 -30.31
C LEU A 103 -31.76 12.14 -31.59
N ASP A 104 -31.50 13.15 -32.42
CA ASP A 104 -30.51 13.08 -33.52
C ASP A 104 -29.08 12.84 -32.98
#